data_AF-A0A6C0ES14-F1
#
_entry.id   AF-A0A6C0ES14-F1
#
_cell.length_a   1.000
_cell.length_b   1.000
_cell.length_c   1.000
_cell.angle_alpha   90.00
_cell.angle_beta   90.00
_cell.angle_gamma   90.00
#
_symmetry.space_group_name_H-M   'P 1'
#
loop_
_entity.id
_entity.type
_entity.pdbx_description
1 polymer ?
#
loop_
_entity_poly.entity_id
_entity_poly.type
_entity_poly.pdbx_seq_one_letter_code
_entity_poly.pdbx_strand_id
1 'polypeptide(L)' 'MGHNTDEPDIESIQTALRYLKALVQNPNEEYSNICKLMEEYIIHNCKHNIVEDSIDITPDTSRTIFYCSKCMKSFEKKSI' A
#
# COMPACT_ATOMS: atom_id res chain seq x y z
N MET A 1 18.62 16.61 1.60
CA MET A 1 18.61 15.20 1.16
C MET A 1 18.00 15.20 -0.23
N GLY A 2 18.76 14.82 -1.25
CA GLY A 2 18.30 14.87 -2.64
C GLY A 2 17.31 13.74 -2.89
N HIS A 3 16.05 14.09 -3.18
CA HIS A 3 15.14 13.14 -3.78
C HIS A 3 15.59 12.95 -5.22
N ASN A 4 16.12 11.77 -5.56
CA ASN A 4 16.33 11.37 -6.95
C ASN A 4 14.96 11.41 -7.64
N THR A 5 14.85 12.24 -8.68
CA THR A 5 13.61 12.56 -9.41
C THR A 5 13.09 11.43 -10.30
N ASP A 6 13.80 10.29 -10.33
CA ASP A 6 13.58 9.24 -11.32
C ASP A 6 12.84 8.02 -10.76
N GLU A 7 12.63 7.93 -9.44
CA GLU A 7 11.77 6.89 -8.87
C GLU A 7 10.37 7.43 -8.59
N PRO A 8 9.31 6.75 -9.06
CA PRO A 8 7.93 7.14 -8.77
C PRO A 8 7.72 7.19 -7.25
N ASP A 9 7.18 8.29 -6.74
CA ASP A 9 6.92 8.48 -5.32
C ASP A 9 5.67 7.69 -4.89
N ILE A 10 5.86 6.37 -4.80
CA ILE A 10 4.83 5.40 -4.41
C ILE A 10 4.29 5.69 -3.02
N GLU A 11 5.13 6.19 -2.10
CA GLU A 11 4.73 6.49 -0.73
C GLU A 11 3.74 7.66 -0.68
N SER A 12 4.02 8.73 -1.43
CA SER A 12 3.10 9.86 -1.56
C SER A 12 1.77 9.46 -2.21
N ILE A 13 1.80 8.68 -3.29
CA ILE A 13 0.58 8.25 -3.99
C ILE A 13 -0.24 7.30 -3.11
N GLN A 14 0.40 6.35 -2.44
CA GLN A 14 -0.28 5.45 -1.49
C GLN A 14 -0.90 6.23 -0.34
N THR A 15 -0.19 7.24 0.17
CA THR A 15 -0.69 8.10 1.25
C THR A 15 -1.93 8.89 0.79
N ALA A 16 -1.88 9.49 -0.39
CA ALA A 16 -3.01 10.19 -0.98
C ALA A 16 -4.22 9.25 -1.20
N LEU A 17 -3.99 8.06 -1.76
CA LEU A 17 -5.02 7.04 -1.96
C LEU A 17 -5.70 6.65 -0.65
N ARG A 18 -4.91 6.47 0.43
CA ARG A 18 -5.43 6.14 1.76
C ARG A 18 -6.35 7.24 2.28
N TYR A 19 -5.96 8.51 2.14
CA TYR A 19 -6.80 9.63 2.56
C TYR A 19 -8.07 9.72 1.74
N LEU A 20 -7.99 9.57 0.43
CA LEU A 20 -9.15 9.58 -0.44
C LEU A 20 -10.17 8.52 0.00
N LYS A 21 -9.74 7.26 0.10
CA LYS A 21 -10.61 6.16 0.53
C LYS A 21 -11.22 6.36 1.92
N ALA A 22 -10.54 7.06 2.82
CA ALA A 22 -11.05 7.33 4.17
C ALA A 22 -12.06 8.48 4.23
N LEU A 23 -11.98 9.46 3.32
CA LEU A 23 -12.80 10.67 3.35
C LEU A 23 -14.20 10.45 2.75
N VAL A 24 -14.34 9.55 1.79
CA VAL A 24 -15.57 9.38 1.01
C VAL A 24 -16.19 8.01 1.24
N GLN A 25 -17.32 7.97 1.96
CA GLN A 25 -18.03 6.73 2.25
C GLN A 25 -18.82 6.18 1.06
N ASN A 26 -19.30 7.06 0.17
CA ASN A 26 -20.06 6.69 -1.01
C ASN A 26 -19.53 7.43 -2.25
N PRO A 27 -18.44 6.93 -2.86
CA PRO A 27 -17.80 7.60 -3.97
C PRO A 27 -18.67 7.49 -5.23
N ASN A 28 -18.75 8.59 -5.98
CA ASN A 28 -19.32 8.55 -7.32
C ASN A 28 -18.37 7.83 -8.30
N GLU A 29 -18.81 7.67 -9.55
CA GLU A 29 -18.02 6.98 -10.58
C GLU A 29 -16.67 7.65 -10.84
N GLU A 30 -16.64 8.98 -10.94
CA GLU A 30 -15.42 9.76 -11.16
C GLU A 30 -14.39 9.53 -10.05
N TYR A 31 -14.83 9.62 -8.79
CA TYR A 31 -14.00 9.40 -7.63
C TYR A 31 -13.45 7.97 -7.57
N SER A 32 -14.31 7.00 -7.88
CA SER A 32 -13.94 5.59 -7.94
C SER A 32 -12.88 5.35 -9.01
N ASN A 33 -13.02 5.99 -10.17
CA ASN A 33 -12.04 5.93 -11.26
C ASN A 33 -10.68 6.52 -10.87
N ILE A 34 -10.66 7.65 -10.15
CA ILE A 34 -9.40 8.24 -9.64
C ILE A 34 -8.68 7.25 -8.71
N CYS A 35 -9.41 6.68 -7.74
CA CYS A 35 -8.82 5.72 -6.81
C CYS A 35 -8.29 4.48 -7.54
N LYS A 36 -9.04 3.98 -8.53
CA LYS A 36 -8.63 2.84 -9.36
C LYS A 36 -7.35 3.13 -10.15
N LEU A 37 -7.26 4.28 -10.80
CA LEU A 37 -6.06 4.65 -11.57
C LEU A 37 -4.83 4.79 -10.66
N MET A 38 -5.00 5.31 -9.44
CA MET A 38 -3.92 5.37 -8.45
C MET A 38 -3.47 3.97 -8.02
N GLU A 39 -4.41 3.05 -7.76
CA GLU A 39 -4.11 1.66 -7.44
C GLU A 39 -3.34 0.96 -8.57
N GLU A 40 -3.82 1.09 -9.81
CA GLU A 40 -3.17 0.52 -10.99
C GLU A 40 -1.74 1.07 -11.15
N TYR A 41 -1.58 2.39 -10.99
CA TYR A 41 -0.25 3.01 -11.02
C TYR A 41 0.69 2.40 -9.97
N ILE A 42 0.22 2.26 -8.73
CA ILE A 42 1.02 1.67 -7.65
C ILE A 42 1.39 0.22 -7.96
N ILE A 43 0.44 -0.59 -8.45
CA ILE A 43 0.67 -2.00 -8.80
C ILE A 43 1.73 -2.14 -9.89
N HIS A 44 1.70 -1.29 -10.91
CA HIS A 44 2.62 -1.38 -12.04
C HIS A 44 4.01 -0.81 -11.77
N ASN A 45 4.12 0.17 -10.86
CA ASN A 45 5.35 0.93 -10.67
C ASN A 45 6.05 0.65 -9.34
N CYS A 46 5.37 0.05 -8.36
CA CYS A 46 5.99 -0.26 -7.08
C CYS A 46 6.96 -1.44 -7.21
N LYS A 47 8.27 -1.15 -7.12
CA LYS A 47 9.30 -2.15 -6.83
C LYS A 47 9.12 -2.62 -5.37
N HIS A 48 8.25 -3.61 -5.17
CA HIS A 48 7.82 -4.04 -3.85
C HIS A 48 9.01 -4.40 -2.94
N ASN A 49 9.11 -3.66 -1.83
CA ASN A 49 10.04 -3.96 -0.75
C ASN A 49 9.30 -4.76 0.33
N ILE A 50 9.22 -6.08 0.15
CA ILE A 50 8.49 -6.97 1.05
C ILE A 50 9.28 -7.13 2.34
N VAL A 51 8.66 -6.77 3.46
CA VAL A 51 9.17 -6.96 4.81
C VAL A 51 8.31 -7.96 5.57
N GLU A 52 8.94 -8.69 6.48
CA GLU A 52 8.28 -9.57 7.44
C GLU A 52 8.09 -8.81 8.75
N ASP A 53 6.90 -8.92 9.33
CA ASP A 53 6.55 -8.27 10.59
C ASP A 53 5.73 -9.22 11.46
N SER A 54 5.91 -9.13 12.77
CA SER A 54 5.17 -9.93 13.75
C SER A 54 4.24 -9.00 14.52
N ILE A 55 2.96 -9.04 14.18
CA ILE A 55 1.94 -8.21 14.84
C ILE A 55 1.31 -8.97 16.00
N ASP A 56 1.16 -8.30 17.13
CA ASP A 56 0.42 -8.83 18.27
C ASP A 56 -1.09 -8.79 17.95
N ILE A 57 -1.76 -9.94 18.05
CA ILE A 57 -3.22 -10.07 17.88
C ILE A 57 -3.90 -10.03 19.25
N THR A 58 -3.31 -10.72 20.24
CA THR A 58 -3.67 -10.67 21.65
C THR A 58 -2.39 -10.67 22.49
N PRO A 59 -2.45 -10.43 23.81
CA PRO A 59 -1.26 -10.49 24.66
C PRO A 59 -0.47 -11.81 24.56
N ASP A 60 -1.15 -12.90 24.20
CA ASP A 60 -0.57 -14.25 24.13
C ASP A 60 -0.42 -14.77 22.69
N THR A 61 -0.87 -14.03 21.66
CA THR A 61 -0.84 -14.50 20.27
C THR A 61 -0.34 -13.43 19.33
N SER A 62 0.66 -13.79 18.51
CA SER A 62 1.15 -12.96 17.41
C SER A 62 0.88 -13.62 16.06
N ARG A 63 0.91 -12.81 15.00
CA ARG A 63 0.80 -13.25 13.62
C ARG A 63 1.93 -12.64 12.81
N THR A 64 2.67 -13.50 12.11
CA THR A 64 3.59 -13.06 11.07
C THR A 64 2.80 -12.60 9.84
N ILE A 65 3.08 -11.39 9.38
CA ILE A 65 2.55 -10.80 8.16
C ILE A 65 3.70 -10.41 7.22
N PHE A 66 3.40 -10.39 5.92
CA PHE A 66 4.33 -9.93 4.89
C PHE A 66 3.67 -8.78 4.13
N TYR A 67 4.33 -7.64 4.04
CA TYR A 67 3.79 -6.48 3.33
C TYR A 67 4.89 -5.65 2.66
N CYS A 68 4.54 -4.89 1.63
CA CYS A 68 5.46 -3.93 1.05
C CYS A 68 5.56 -2.68 1.93
N SER A 69 6.76 -2.31 2.38
CA SER A 69 6.96 -1.12 3.24
C SER A 69 6.62 0.22 2.57
N LYS A 70 6.51 0.24 1.23
CA LYS A 70 6.21 1.45 0.43
C LYS A 70 4.72 1.61 0.14
N CYS A 71 4.10 0.58 -0.43
CA CYS A 71 2.69 0.62 -0.86
C CYS A 71 1.72 -0.07 0.10
N MET A 72 2.21 -0.66 1.20
CA MET A 72 1.40 -1.32 2.23
C MET A 72 0.53 -2.49 1.75
N LYS A 73 0.78 -3.01 0.54
CA LYS A 73 0.11 -4.21 0.04
C LYS A 73 0.61 -5.43 0.82
N SER A 74 -0.30 -6.27 1.28
CA SER A 74 0.02 -7.55 1.93
C SER A 74 0.32 -8.64 0.90
N PHE A 75 1.15 -9.59 1.29
CA PHE A 75 1.55 -10.75 0.50
C PHE A 75 1.35 -12.02 1.31
N GLU A 76 0.94 -13.09 0.63
CA GLU A 76 0.93 -14.41 1.24
C GLU A 76 2.33 -15.00 1.27
N LYS A 77 2.65 -15.73 2.34
CA LYS A 77 3.89 -16.51 2.40
C LYS A 77 3.81 -17.60 1.35
N LYS A 78 4.59 -17.48 0.26
CA LYS A 78 4.77 -18.60 -0.66
C LYS A 78 5.59 -19.67 0.05
N SER A 79 4.99 -20.83 0.29
CA SER A 79 5.73 -22.06 0.57
C SER A 79 6.55 -22.41 -0.67
N ILE A 80 7.87 -22.46 -0.52
CA ILE A 80 8.80 -22.99 -1.53
C ILE A 80 8.73 -24.51 -1.48
#